data_AF-A0A227J271-F1
#
_entry.id   AF-A0A227J271-F1
#
_cell.length_a   1.000
_cell.length_b   1.000
_cell.length_c   1.000
_cell.angle_alpha   90.00
_cell.angle_beta   90.00
_cell.angle_gamma   90.00
#
_symmetry.space_group_name_H-M   'P 1'
#
loop_
_entity.id
_entity.type
_entity.pdbx_description
1 polymer ?
#
loop_
_entity_poly.entity_id
_entity_poly.type
_entity_poly.pdbx_seq_one_letter_code
_entity_poly.pdbx_strand_id
1 'polypeptide(L)'
;LKRPLPPSCLPTVWRNHDRFETGYLSQFPGYYVSGDGGYLDEDGYLFIMGRIDDVINVAGHRLSTGEMEEIVGGHPAIAECAVVGIHDDLKGQLPLGFVVL
;
A
#
# COMPACT_ATOMS: atom_id res chain seq x y z
N LEU A 1 -1.86 -5.39 13.95
CA LEU A 1 -1.48 -4.82 15.27
C LEU A 1 -2.69 -4.81 16.21
N LYS A 2 -2.60 -5.36 17.42
CA LYS A 2 -3.77 -5.46 18.33
C LYS A 2 -4.20 -4.08 18.84
N ARG A 3 -5.51 -3.82 18.92
CA ARG A 3 -6.07 -2.58 19.49
C ARG A 3 -6.18 -2.64 21.03
N PRO A 4 -6.15 -1.50 21.76
CA PRO A 4 -5.97 -0.14 21.24
C PRO A 4 -4.54 0.09 20.74
N LEU A 5 -4.42 0.97 19.73
CA LEU A 5 -3.11 1.37 19.23
C LEU A 5 -2.39 2.27 20.25
N PRO A 6 -1.04 2.34 20.20
CA PRO A 6 -0.27 3.24 21.05
C PRO A 6 -0.69 4.72 20.92
N PRO A 7 -0.42 5.55 21.94
CA PRO A 7 -0.53 7.00 21.81
C PRO A 7 0.33 7.47 20.62
N SER A 8 -0.19 8.42 19.82
CA SER A 8 0.34 8.93 18.53
C SER A 8 -0.20 8.28 17.26
N CYS A 9 -0.92 7.15 17.34
CA CYS A 9 -1.56 6.59 16.16
C CYS A 9 -2.72 7.47 15.66
N LEU A 10 -2.97 7.41 14.34
CA LEU A 10 -4.07 8.15 13.72
C LEU A 10 -5.41 7.78 14.35
N PRO A 11 -6.26 8.76 14.72
CA PRO A 11 -7.58 8.48 15.27
C PRO A 11 -8.65 8.33 14.18
N THR A 12 -8.40 8.86 12.97
CA THR A 12 -9.35 8.87 11.85
C THR A 12 -8.67 9.31 10.55
N VAL A 13 -9.41 9.28 9.43
CA VAL A 13 -9.10 9.98 8.18
C VAL A 13 -9.95 11.25 8.08
N TRP A 14 -9.34 12.37 7.67
CA TRP A 14 -10.00 13.68 7.63
C TRP A 14 -11.28 13.65 6.78
N ARG A 15 -12.41 14.08 7.37
CA ARG A 15 -13.75 14.09 6.75
C ARG A 15 -14.23 12.73 6.18
N ASN A 16 -13.59 11.62 6.55
CA ASN A 16 -13.95 10.31 6.03
C ASN A 16 -13.61 9.19 7.04
N HIS A 17 -14.37 9.15 8.14
CA HIS A 17 -14.16 8.12 9.17
C HIS A 17 -14.46 6.71 8.66
N ASP A 18 -15.44 6.56 7.77
CA ASP A 18 -15.79 5.26 7.18
C ASP A 18 -14.60 4.67 6.39
N ARG A 19 -13.80 5.50 5.72
CA ARG A 19 -12.55 5.07 5.08
C ARG A 19 -11.50 4.60 6.09
N PHE A 20 -11.47 5.19 7.29
CA PHE A 20 -10.57 4.73 8.35
C PHE A 20 -10.98 3.34 8.86
N GLU A 21 -12.27 3.13 9.14
CA GLU A 21 -12.80 1.84 9.57
C GLU A 21 -12.58 0.76 8.50
N THR A 22 -13.00 1.03 7.27
CA THR A 22 -12.90 0.07 6.15
C THR A 22 -11.47 -0.19 5.70
N GLY A 23 -10.59 0.82 5.76
CA GLY A 23 -9.22 0.71 5.30
C GLY A 23 -8.27 0.06 6.32
N TYR A 24 -8.52 0.21 7.62
CA TYR A 24 -7.55 -0.19 8.65
C TYR A 24 -8.10 -1.15 9.71
N LEU A 25 -9.41 -1.21 9.94
CA LEU A 25 -9.98 -1.85 11.15
C LEU A 25 -10.93 -3.02 10.88
N SER A 26 -11.52 -3.09 9.68
CA SER A 26 -12.56 -4.06 9.34
C SER A 26 -12.02 -5.44 8.98
N GLN A 27 -10.85 -5.51 8.31
CA GLN A 27 -10.32 -6.76 7.76
C GLN A 27 -9.98 -7.78 8.85
N PHE A 28 -9.46 -7.34 9.99
CA PHE A 28 -9.16 -8.19 11.14
C PHE A 28 -9.77 -7.58 12.40
N PRO A 29 -10.99 -8.00 12.81
CA PRO A 29 -11.68 -7.42 13.96
C PRO A 29 -10.83 -7.42 15.23
N GLY A 30 -10.69 -6.25 15.87
CA GLY A 30 -9.84 -6.08 17.06
C GLY A 30 -8.37 -5.74 16.75
N TYR A 31 -8.00 -5.70 15.47
CA TYR A 31 -6.66 -5.37 15.00
C TYR A 31 -6.70 -4.19 14.01
N TYR A 32 -5.59 -3.45 13.95
CA TYR A 32 -5.25 -2.49 12.91
C TYR A 32 -4.38 -3.18 11.85
N VAL A 33 -4.71 -2.95 10.58
CA VAL A 33 -3.96 -3.42 9.42
C VAL A 33 -3.01 -2.34 8.95
N SER A 34 -1.70 -2.62 8.96
CA SER A 34 -0.68 -1.65 8.50
C SER A 34 -0.60 -1.53 6.98
N GLY A 35 -1.02 -2.57 6.25
CA GLY A 35 -0.76 -2.72 4.81
C GLY A 35 0.61 -3.34 4.50
N ASP A 36 1.37 -3.73 5.53
CA ASP A 36 2.66 -4.39 5.38
C ASP A 36 2.55 -5.90 5.70
N GLY A 37 3.20 -6.72 4.89
CA GLY A 37 3.35 -8.16 5.07
C GLY A 37 4.72 -8.49 5.63
N GLY A 38 4.78 -9.51 6.48
CA GLY A 38 6.01 -9.89 7.17
C GLY A 38 5.83 -11.08 8.10
N TYR A 39 6.89 -11.42 8.83
CA TYR A 39 6.87 -12.50 9.81
C TYR A 39 7.74 -12.15 11.03
N LEU A 40 7.49 -12.87 12.14
CA LEU A 40 8.35 -12.86 13.32
C LEU A 40 9.26 -14.08 13.26
N ASP A 41 10.55 -13.91 13.55
CA ASP A 41 11.44 -15.05 13.75
C ASP A 41 11.26 -15.68 15.14
N GLU A 42 12.06 -16.71 15.44
CA GLU A 42 12.01 -17.45 16.70
C GLU A 42 12.40 -16.60 17.92
N ASP A 43 13.21 -15.56 17.70
CA ASP A 43 13.66 -14.60 18.72
C ASP A 43 12.68 -13.41 18.88
N GLY A 44 11.61 -13.36 18.07
CA GLY A 44 10.58 -12.33 18.12
C GLY A 44 10.92 -11.05 17.34
N TYR A 45 11.92 -11.07 16.46
CA TYR A 45 12.25 -9.96 15.58
C TYR A 45 11.28 -9.91 14.39
N LEU A 46 10.81 -8.71 14.05
CA LEU A 46 9.89 -8.46 12.96
C LEU A 46 10.63 -8.18 11.65
N PHE A 47 10.35 -8.99 10.63
CA PHE A 47 10.85 -8.79 9.27
C PHE A 47 9.71 -8.34 8.36
N ILE A 48 9.82 -7.12 7.83
CA ILE A 48 8.87 -6.56 6.86
C ILE A 48 9.32 -6.95 5.45
N MET A 49 8.48 -7.68 4.73
CA MET A 49 8.77 -8.17 3.38
C MET A 49 8.32 -7.18 2.30
N GLY A 50 7.33 -6.36 2.59
CA GLY A 50 6.79 -5.40 1.63
C GLY A 50 5.31 -5.13 1.87
N ARG A 51 4.67 -4.57 0.84
CA ARG A 51 3.26 -4.18 0.86
C ARG A 51 2.37 -5.32 0.42
N ILE A 52 1.20 -5.41 1.05
CA ILE A 52 0.13 -6.35 0.66
C ILE A 52 -0.95 -5.68 -0.19
N ASP A 53 -0.84 -4.37 -0.40
CA ASP A 53 -1.72 -3.54 -1.19
C ASP A 53 -0.95 -2.90 -2.37
N ASP A 54 -1.68 -2.18 -3.23
CA ASP A 54 -1.19 -1.58 -4.49
C ASP A 54 -0.36 -0.31 -4.28
N VAL A 55 0.48 -0.31 -3.25
CA VAL A 55 1.35 0.80 -2.90
C VAL A 55 2.80 0.37 -3.06
N ILE A 56 3.57 1.19 -3.76
CA ILE A 56 5.00 1.00 -3.97
C ILE A 56 5.81 2.07 -3.24
N ASN A 57 7.06 1.73 -2.95
CA ASN A 57 8.03 2.62 -2.33
C ASN A 57 9.17 2.93 -3.32
N VAL A 58 9.14 4.14 -3.87
CA VAL A 58 10.15 4.63 -4.82
C VAL A 58 11.01 5.67 -4.12
N ALA A 59 12.26 5.31 -3.81
CA ALA A 59 13.22 6.17 -3.11
C ALA A 59 12.69 6.76 -1.78
N GLY A 60 11.89 6.00 -1.04
CA GLY A 60 11.26 6.45 0.21
C GLY A 60 9.89 7.11 0.03
N HIS A 61 9.47 7.39 -1.20
CA HIS A 61 8.15 7.94 -1.49
C HIS A 61 7.12 6.83 -1.64
N ARG A 62 6.06 6.91 -0.83
CA ARG A 62 4.91 6.01 -0.89
C ARG A 62 3.97 6.46 -2.02
N LEU A 63 3.84 5.65 -3.06
CA LEU A 63 3.07 5.97 -4.26
C LEU A 63 2.00 4.90 -4.51
N SER A 64 0.81 5.30 -4.94
CA SER A 64 -0.26 4.38 -5.35
C SER A 64 -0.08 3.99 -6.81
N THR A 65 -0.06 2.69 -7.11
CA THR A 65 -0.06 2.25 -8.52
C THR A 65 -1.41 2.47 -9.18
N GLY A 66 -2.51 2.32 -8.43
CA GLY A 66 -3.86 2.62 -8.93
C GLY A 66 -4.05 4.07 -9.38
N GLU A 67 -3.43 5.04 -8.70
CA GLU A 67 -3.44 6.45 -9.16
C GLU A 67 -2.68 6.61 -10.49
N MET A 68 -1.58 5.86 -10.69
CA MET A 68 -0.86 5.88 -11.96
C MET A 68 -1.66 5.22 -13.08
N GLU A 69 -2.35 4.11 -12.78
CA GLU A 69 -3.24 3.41 -13.72
C GLU A 69 -4.41 4.31 -14.16
N GLU A 70 -5.03 5.05 -13.25
CA GLU A 70 -6.09 6.02 -13.59
C GLU A 70 -5.59 7.09 -14.58
N ILE A 71 -4.36 7.58 -14.39
CA ILE A 71 -3.75 8.59 -15.28
C ILE A 71 -3.43 7.97 -16.65
N VAL A 72 -2.79 6.80 -16.67
CA VAL A 72 -2.37 6.12 -17.91
C VAL A 72 -3.60 5.67 -18.70
N GLY A 73 -4.59 5.05 -18.05
CA GLY A 73 -5.85 4.63 -18.65
C GLY A 73 -6.73 5.79 -19.14
N GLY A 74 -6.45 7.02 -18.72
CA GLY A 74 -7.10 8.22 -19.27
C GLY A 74 -6.69 8.55 -20.71
N HIS A 75 -5.66 7.90 -21.27
CA HIS A 75 -5.22 8.14 -22.64
C HIS A 75 -6.18 7.47 -23.66
N PRO A 76 -6.69 8.19 -24.69
CA PRO A 76 -7.72 7.66 -25.61
C PRO A 76 -7.36 6.39 -26.40
N ALA A 77 -6.07 6.10 -26.54
CA ALA A 77 -5.56 4.93 -27.26
C ALA A 77 -5.25 3.74 -26.34
N ILE A 78 -5.61 3.78 -25.06
CA ILE A 78 -5.38 2.71 -24.10
C ILE A 78 -6.74 2.13 -23.71
N ALA A 79 -6.93 0.84 -23.99
CA ALA A 79 -8.11 0.09 -23.57
C ALA A 79 -8.05 -0.27 -22.07
N GLU A 80 -6.89 -0.73 -21.61
CA GLU A 80 -6.62 -1.07 -20.21
C GLU A 80 -5.12 -0.95 -19.91
N CYS A 81 -4.78 -0.79 -18.62
CA CYS A 81 -3.39 -0.75 -18.18
C CYS A 81 -3.22 -1.33 -16.78
N ALA A 82 -1.99 -1.70 -16.43
CA ALA A 82 -1.59 -2.12 -15.10
C ALA A 82 -0.22 -1.53 -14.76
N VAL A 83 -0.03 -1.04 -13.54
CA VAL A 83 1.24 -0.51 -13.05
C VAL A 83 1.71 -1.34 -11.87
N VAL A 84 2.94 -1.85 -11.95
CA VAL A 84 3.55 -2.68 -10.89
C VAL A 84 4.87 -2.09 -10.44
N GLY A 85 5.23 -2.31 -9.17
CA GLY A 85 6.55 -1.99 -8.65
C GLY A 85 7.56 -3.10 -8.98
N ILE A 86 8.61 -2.78 -9.74
CA ILE A 86 9.74 -3.69 -9.96
C ILE A 86 10.92 -3.29 -9.07
N HIS A 87 11.77 -4.26 -8.73
CA HIS A 87 12.98 -4.02 -7.94
C HIS A 87 13.95 -3.08 -8.67
N ASP A 88 14.54 -2.15 -7.92
CA ASP A 88 15.62 -1.27 -8.38
C ASP A 88 16.67 -1.12 -7.28
N ASP A 89 17.94 -1.31 -7.64
CA ASP A 89 19.05 -1.34 -6.67
C ASP A 89 19.28 0.01 -5.97
N LEU A 90 18.89 1.13 -6.60
CA LEU A 90 19.10 2.47 -6.05
C LEU A 90 17.88 3.00 -5.30
N LYS A 91 16.68 2.79 -5.84
CA LYS A 91 15.43 3.39 -5.38
C LYS A 91 14.54 2.41 -4.62
N GLY A 92 14.94 1.15 -4.50
CA GLY A 92 14.11 0.08 -3.93
C GLY A 92 13.11 -0.43 -4.96
N GLN A 93 12.20 0.44 -5.43
CA GLN A 93 11.26 0.10 -6.50
C GLN A 93 11.18 1.16 -7.60
N LEU A 94 10.77 0.73 -8.80
CA LEU A 94 10.37 1.58 -9.92
C LEU A 94 8.97 1.18 -10.42
N PRO A 95 8.11 2.13 -10.83
CA PRO A 95 6.85 1.82 -11.48
C PRO A 95 7.09 1.34 -12.92
N LEU A 96 6.52 0.21 -13.27
CA LEU A 96 6.49 -0.34 -14.63
C LEU A 96 5.04 -0.46 -15.09
N GLY A 97 4.70 0.22 -16.20
CA GLY A 97 3.36 0.18 -16.78
C GLY A 97 3.26 -0.79 -17.96
N PHE A 98 2.21 -1.61 -17.95
CA PHE A 98 1.75 -2.43 -19.07
C PHE A 98 0.48 -1.79 -19.64
N VAL A 99 0.37 -1.73 -20.96
CA VAL A 99 -0.77 -1.10 -21.64
C VAL A 99 -1.28 -2.00 -22.76
N VAL A 100 -2.60 -2.02 -22.91
CA VAL A 100 -3.31 -2.64 -24.03
C VAL A 100 -3.94 -1.50 -24.84
N LEU A 101 -3.71 -1.48 -26.15
CA LEU A 101 -4.23 -0.46 -27.06
C LEU A 101 -5.65 -0.77 -27.54
#